data_AF-A0A257M4W1-F1
#
_entry.id   AF-A0A257M4W1-F1
#
_cell.length_a   1.000
_cell.length_b   1.000
_cell.length_c   1.000
_cell.angle_alpha   90.00
_cell.angle_beta   90.00
_cell.angle_gamma   90.00
#
_symmetry.space_group_name_H-M   'P 1'
#
loop_
_entity.id
_entity.type
_entity.pdbx_description
1 polymer ?
#
loop_
_entity_poly.entity_id
_entity_poly.type
_entity_poly.pdbx_seq_one_letter_code
_entity_poly.pdbx_strand_id
1 'polypeptide(L)'
;MYFSPVIKSFSDTITEAIFLGEKLSRKDAAKLGSLNTLKAYERLAMLNQADEKALLLSPFLHYHKLKGTQRFSIDADSRKSPWRITFQWDNAEMKDVQLVRIEDTH
;
A
#
# COMPACT_ATOMS: atom_id res chain seq x y z
N MET A 1 12.32 -20.99 4.56
CA MET A 1 11.34 -20.22 5.36
C MET A 1 10.21 -19.82 4.42
N TYR A 2 9.01 -20.35 4.61
CA TYR A 2 7.84 -19.86 3.89
C TYR A 2 7.46 -18.52 4.52
N PHE A 3 7.77 -17.43 3.83
CA PHE A 3 7.24 -16.11 4.20
C PHE A 3 5.74 -16.14 3.94
N SER A 4 4.95 -16.17 5.00
CA SER A 4 3.51 -15.99 4.87
C SER A 4 3.26 -14.52 4.47
N PRO A 5 2.55 -14.24 3.38
CA PRO A 5 2.23 -12.86 3.01
C PRO A 5 1.39 -12.19 4.11
N VAL A 6 1.79 -10.97 4.46
CA VAL A 6 1.13 -10.10 5.43
C VAL A 6 -0.17 -9.53 4.84
N ILE A 7 -0.20 -9.20 3.55
CA ILE A 7 -1.40 -8.66 2.90
C ILE A 7 -2.42 -9.78 2.66
N LYS A 8 -3.59 -9.66 3.27
CA LYS A 8 -4.73 -10.59 3.17
C LYS A 8 -5.73 -10.22 2.09
N SER A 9 -5.91 -8.93 1.83
CA SER A 9 -6.92 -8.45 0.88
C SER A 9 -6.64 -7.05 0.35
N PHE A 10 -7.17 -6.80 -0.85
CA PHE A 10 -7.18 -5.50 -1.52
C PHE A 10 -8.60 -4.95 -1.59
N SER A 11 -8.75 -3.62 -1.54
CA SER A 11 -10.06 -2.96 -1.71
C SER A 11 -10.41 -2.69 -3.17
N ASP A 12 -9.47 -2.90 -4.09
CA ASP A 12 -9.68 -2.74 -5.52
C ASP A 12 -8.72 -3.63 -6.33
N THR A 13 -9.12 -3.96 -7.55
CA THR A 13 -8.38 -4.86 -8.44
C THR A 13 -7.14 -4.23 -9.07
N ILE A 14 -7.05 -2.89 -9.11
CA ILE A 14 -5.89 -2.21 -9.72
C ILE A 14 -4.69 -2.31 -8.77
N THR A 15 -4.91 -2.08 -7.48
CA THR A 15 -3.89 -2.24 -6.44
C THR A 15 -3.41 -3.68 -6.37
N GLU A 16 -4.33 -4.65 -6.43
CA GLU A 16 -3.99 -6.08 -6.50
C GLU A 16 -3.16 -6.40 -7.74
N ALA A 17 -3.56 -5.94 -8.93
CA ALA A 17 -2.80 -6.13 -10.16
C ALA A 17 -1.39 -5.52 -10.09
N ILE A 18 -1.24 -4.33 -9.50
CA ILE A 18 0.08 -3.73 -9.26
C ILE A 18 0.91 -4.63 -8.33
N PHE A 19 0.33 -5.11 -7.23
CA PHE A 19 1.02 -5.98 -6.28
C PHE A 19 1.49 -7.30 -6.92
N LEU A 20 0.66 -7.90 -7.76
CA LEU A 20 0.97 -9.14 -8.48
C LEU A 20 1.93 -8.93 -9.65
N GLY A 21 2.31 -7.68 -9.97
CA GLY A 21 3.16 -7.36 -11.12
C GLY A 21 2.47 -7.57 -12.46
N GLU A 22 1.14 -7.56 -12.47
CA GLU A 22 0.35 -7.78 -13.67
C GLU A 22 0.35 -6.56 -14.60
N LYS A 23 0.12 -6.83 -15.89
CA LYS A 23 -0.02 -5.77 -16.88
C LYS A 23 -1.38 -5.10 -16.75
N LEU A 24 -1.38 -3.83 -16.38
CA LEU A 24 -2.60 -3.02 -16.34
C LEU A 24 -3.20 -2.80 -17.74
N SER A 25 -4.53 -2.80 -17.81
CA SER A 25 -5.26 -2.36 -19.00
C SER A 25 -5.00 -0.88 -19.26
N ARG A 26 -5.16 -0.41 -20.50
CA ARG A 26 -5.04 1.03 -20.82
C ARG A 26 -6.00 1.89 -19.99
N LYS A 27 -7.21 1.38 -19.73
CA LYS A 27 -8.24 2.06 -18.93
C LYS A 27 -7.82 2.20 -17.47
N ASP A 28 -7.20 1.17 -16.91
CA ASP A 28 -6.77 1.20 -15.50
C ASP A 28 -5.51 2.01 -15.32
N ALA A 29 -4.54 1.90 -16.24
CA ALA A 29 -3.36 2.76 -16.26
C ALA A 29 -3.75 4.26 -16.34
N ALA A 30 -4.78 4.61 -17.12
CA ALA A 30 -5.26 5.99 -17.22
C ALA A 30 -5.83 6.54 -15.90
N LYS A 31 -6.43 5.69 -15.05
CA LYS A 31 -6.94 6.11 -13.73
C LYS A 31 -5.82 6.45 -12.75
N LEU A 32 -4.63 5.90 -12.96
CA LEU A 32 -3.47 6.08 -12.08
C LEU A 32 -2.69 7.36 -12.41
N GLY A 33 -3.04 8.08 -13.48
CA GLY A 33 -2.47 9.38 -13.81
C GLY A 33 -0.95 9.41 -13.75
N SER A 34 -0.40 10.18 -12.80
CA SER A 34 1.03 10.39 -12.59
C SER A 34 1.71 9.38 -11.66
N LEU A 35 0.99 8.36 -11.18
CA LEU A 35 1.55 7.36 -10.27
C LEU A 35 2.73 6.62 -10.90
N ASN A 36 3.85 6.58 -10.19
CA ASN A 36 4.93 5.66 -10.50
C ASN A 36 4.56 4.24 -10.03
N THR A 37 4.03 3.41 -10.93
CA THR A 37 3.56 2.06 -10.61
C THR A 37 4.67 1.11 -10.16
N LEU A 38 5.90 1.28 -10.67
CA LEU A 38 7.04 0.49 -10.22
C LEU A 38 7.34 0.76 -8.74
N LYS A 39 7.34 2.04 -8.35
CA LYS A 39 7.57 2.41 -6.96
C LYS A 39 6.42 1.97 -6.06
N ALA A 40 5.18 2.10 -6.53
CA ALA A 40 4.02 1.59 -5.81
C ALA A 40 4.10 0.08 -5.56
N TYR A 41 4.55 -0.70 -6.55
CA TYR A 41 4.84 -2.12 -6.39
C TYR A 41 5.90 -2.37 -5.30
N GLU A 42 7.02 -1.66 -5.31
CA GLU A 42 8.06 -1.79 -4.27
C GLU A 42 7.51 -1.48 -2.88
N ARG A 43 6.65 -0.44 -2.76
CA ARG A 43 6.01 -0.06 -1.48
C ARG A 43 5.02 -1.11 -1.00
N LEU A 44 4.24 -1.72 -1.88
CA LEU A 44 3.35 -2.83 -1.54
C LEU A 44 4.14 -4.08 -1.13
N ALA A 45 5.26 -4.36 -1.79
CA ALA A 45 6.16 -5.46 -1.42
C ALA A 45 6.79 -5.26 -0.04
N MET A 46 7.18 -4.02 0.30
CA MET A 46 7.64 -3.66 1.64
C MET A 46 6.53 -3.84 2.68
N LEU A 47 5.32 -3.35 2.39
CA LEU A 47 4.16 -3.51 3.28
C LEU A 47 3.83 -4.99 3.52
N ASN A 48 3.95 -5.84 2.50
CA ASN A 48 3.69 -7.27 2.61
C ASN A 48 4.71 -8.05 3.46
N GLN A 49 5.79 -7.41 3.90
CA GLN A 49 6.83 -8.01 4.74
C GLN A 49 6.99 -7.30 6.08
N ALA A 50 6.30 -6.17 6.27
CA ALA A 50 6.47 -5.31 7.43
C ALA A 50 5.44 -5.62 8.52
N ASP A 51 5.90 -5.63 9.77
CA ASP A 51 5.06 -5.35 10.93
C ASP A 51 5.00 -3.84 11.19
N GLU A 52 4.18 -3.39 12.14
CA GLU A 52 4.09 -1.96 12.47
C GLU A 52 5.45 -1.37 12.87
N LYS A 53 6.27 -2.13 13.61
CA LYS A 53 7.57 -1.67 14.07
C LYS A 53 8.50 -1.35 12.89
N ALA A 54 8.53 -2.21 11.87
CA ALA A 54 9.30 -1.99 10.66
C ALA A 54 8.84 -0.73 9.89
N LEU A 55 7.53 -0.48 9.83
CA LEU A 55 6.98 0.73 9.21
C LEU A 55 7.35 2.00 9.98
N LEU A 56 7.31 1.97 11.31
CA LEU A 56 7.74 3.10 12.17
C LEU A 56 9.23 3.41 12.02
N LEU A 57 10.06 2.40 11.77
CA LEU A 57 11.51 2.56 11.53
C LEU A 57 11.86 2.96 10.10
N SER A 58 10.85 3.10 9.21
CA SER A 58 11.03 3.44 7.80
C SER A 58 10.50 4.85 7.50
N PRO A 59 11.21 5.92 7.89
CA PRO A 59 10.70 7.29 7.80
C PRO A 59 10.34 7.74 6.38
N PHE A 60 10.98 7.15 5.36
CA PHE A 60 10.68 7.41 3.95
C PHE A 60 9.32 6.87 3.48
N LEU A 61 8.66 6.00 4.27
CA LEU A 61 7.31 5.53 4.00
C LEU A 61 6.25 6.50 4.53
N HIS A 62 6.62 7.41 5.43
CA HIS A 62 5.70 8.36 6.06
C HIS A 62 4.46 7.68 6.67
N TYR A 63 4.68 6.54 7.34
CA TYR A 63 3.64 5.79 8.03
C TYR A 63 2.91 6.64 9.06
N HIS A 64 1.58 6.68 8.99
CA HIS A 64 0.73 7.34 9.97
C HIS A 64 -0.70 6.78 9.97
N LYS A 65 -1.40 6.98 11.08
CA LYS A 65 -2.84 6.67 11.20
C LYS A 65 -3.68 7.79 10.59
N LEU A 66 -4.71 7.42 9.82
CA LEU A 66 -5.69 8.37 9.29
C LEU A 66 -6.68 8.78 10.37
N LYS A 67 -6.80 10.11 10.59
CA LYS A 67 -7.61 10.69 11.67
C LYS A 67 -9.07 10.24 11.58
N GLY A 68 -9.64 9.81 12.71
CA GLY A 68 -11.05 9.42 12.82
C GLY A 68 -11.39 8.07 12.17
N THR A 69 -10.38 7.29 11.75
CA THR A 69 -10.57 5.98 11.13
C THR A 69 -9.68 4.93 11.79
N GLN A 70 -9.87 3.66 11.43
CA GLN A 70 -8.93 2.57 11.75
C GLN A 70 -7.93 2.31 10.62
N ARG A 71 -7.84 3.20 9.62
CA ARG A 71 -6.94 3.07 8.49
C ARG A 71 -5.60 3.74 8.76
N PHE A 72 -4.59 3.21 8.10
CA PHE A 72 -3.22 3.71 8.10
C PHE A 72 -2.82 4.05 6.67
N SER A 73 -1.76 4.82 6.53
CA SER A 73 -1.29 5.34 5.25
C SER A 73 0.22 5.34 5.19
N ILE A 74 0.77 4.95 4.03
CA ILE A 74 2.16 5.15 3.63
C ILE A 74 2.19 5.82 2.25
N ASP A 75 3.31 6.46 1.92
CA ASP A 75 3.53 7.01 0.58
C ASP A 75 3.61 5.87 -0.46
N ALA A 76 2.81 5.96 -1.53
CA ALA A 76 2.84 4.99 -2.64
C ALA A 76 4.01 5.24 -3.62
N ASP A 77 4.51 6.48 -3.67
CA ASP A 77 5.51 6.91 -4.63
C ASP A 77 6.57 7.80 -3.94
N SER A 78 6.52 9.11 -4.17
CA SER A 78 7.39 10.09 -3.53
C SER A 78 6.59 10.94 -2.55
N ARG A 79 7.26 11.56 -1.58
CA ARG A 79 6.59 12.41 -0.60
C ARG A 79 5.82 13.58 -1.20
N LYS A 80 6.26 14.08 -2.36
CA LYS A 80 5.61 15.17 -3.10
C LYS A 80 4.47 14.68 -4.00
N SER A 81 4.37 13.37 -4.22
CA SER A 81 3.29 12.73 -4.94
C SER A 81 2.02 12.71 -4.07
N PRO A 82 0.82 12.83 -4.62
CA PRO A 82 -0.42 12.76 -3.83
C PRO A 82 -0.86 11.32 -3.54
N TRP A 83 -0.23 10.33 -4.18
CA TRP A 83 -0.60 8.94 -4.09
C TRP A 83 -0.20 8.30 -2.76
N ARG A 84 -1.15 7.62 -2.12
CA ARG A 84 -0.96 6.90 -0.85
C ARG A 84 -1.40 5.46 -0.97
N ILE A 85 -0.71 4.56 -0.28
CA ILE A 85 -1.22 3.23 0.02
C ILE A 85 -1.90 3.32 1.37
N THR A 86 -3.20 3.05 1.41
CA THR A 86 -3.97 2.97 2.65
C THR A 86 -4.39 1.55 2.94
N PHE A 87 -4.44 1.21 4.22
CA PHE A 87 -4.71 -0.16 4.66
C PHE A 87 -5.23 -0.19 6.11
N GLN A 88 -5.62 -1.37 6.58
CA GLN A 88 -5.93 -1.64 7.98
C GLN A 88 -5.11 -2.82 8.47
N TRP A 89 -4.73 -2.82 9.74
CA TRP A 89 -4.26 -4.03 10.40
C TRP A 89 -5.46 -4.96 10.65
N ASP A 90 -5.30 -6.23 10.32
CA ASP A 90 -6.33 -7.26 10.49
C ASP A 90 -6.37 -7.80 11.93
N ASN A 91 -5.24 -7.72 12.64
CA ASN A 91 -5.09 -8.22 13.99
C ASN A 91 -4.53 -7.16 14.95
N ALA A 92 -4.74 -7.38 16.25
CA ALA A 92 -4.20 -6.53 17.32
C ALA A 92 -2.67 -6.57 17.40
N GLU A 93 -2.05 -7.62 16.85
CA GLU A 93 -0.59 -7.78 16.78
C GLU A 93 0.05 -6.96 15.66
N MET A 94 -0.75 -6.35 14.77
CA MET A 94 -0.30 -5.56 13.62
C MET A 94 0.72 -6.28 12.76
N LYS A 95 0.40 -7.54 12.43
CA LYS A 95 1.21 -8.43 11.58
C LYS A 95 0.55 -8.77 10.26
N ASP A 96 -0.77 -8.65 10.18
CA ASP A 96 -1.54 -8.94 8.98
C ASP A 96 -2.24 -7.66 8.53
N VAL A 97 -2.24 -7.41 7.23
CA VAL A 97 -2.76 -6.18 6.61
C VAL A 97 -3.92 -6.54 5.69
N GLN A 98 -4.97 -5.73 5.71
CA GLN A 98 -6.14 -5.92 4.86
C GLN A 98 -6.66 -4.62 4.26
N LEU A 99 -7.55 -4.76 3.28
CA LEU A 99 -8.22 -3.65 2.61
C LEU A 99 -7.21 -2.64 2.02
N VAL A 100 -6.15 -3.17 1.43
CA VAL A 100 -5.07 -2.38 0.84
C VAL A 100 -5.57 -1.68 -0.43
N ARG A 101 -5.25 -0.40 -0.56
CA ARG A 101 -5.66 0.43 -1.69
C ARG A 101 -4.60 1.47 -2.00
N ILE A 102 -4.31 1.69 -3.28
CA ILE A 102 -3.64 2.89 -3.77
C ILE A 102 -4.70 3.93 -4.12
N GLU A 103 -4.59 5.13 -3.55
CA GLU A 103 -5.52 6.24 -3.81
C GLU A 103 -4.82 7.59 -3.91
N ASP A 104 -5.40 8.47 -4.72
CA ASP A 104 -5.03 9.88 -4.82
C ASP A 104 -5.69 10.64 -3.66
N THR A 105 -4.93 11.49 -2.98
CA THR A 105 -5.39 12.25 -1.81
C THR A 105 -5.61 13.74 -2.09
N HIS A 106 -5.54 14.16 -3.35
CA HIS A 106 -5.90 15.51 -3.80
C HIS A 106 -7.31 15.59 -4.38
#